data_AF-A0A7S4BJ48-F1
#
_entry.id   AF-A0A7S4BJ48-F1
#
_cell.length_a   1.000
_cell.length_b   1.000
_cell.length_c   1.000
_cell.angle_alpha   90.00
_cell.angle_beta   90.00
_cell.angle_gamma   90.00
#
_symmetry.space_group_name_H-M   'P 1'
#
loop_
_entity.id
_entity.type
_entity.pdbx_description
1 polymer ?
#
loop_
_entity_poly.entity_id
_entity_poly.type
_entity_poly.pdbx_seq_one_letter_code
_entity_poly.pdbx_strand_id
1 'polypeptide(L)'
;AMPLDLLLSIWHGRIKLAQKSVDVWFDILSVRYLAAPPSVDSYTWLKFGNMCRKVGRYAQVHDILVDILGTDPALLSSEQLAEKPTVGYTYLKLLWTLGRKADAVAQLSCFVSIVQDKAHPKTIGKCWRRLGQWQRSLCDSSELDEAAFTTILTSLRHATELSPDSYKAWHAYAMVNFEAVSHMPYTDGLKYVVPAVHGFNRSIALGRERALQDTLRLLTLWFKYGAVAQVQEAVQAGIETIAIDVWLLVTPQLIARIHSPSMPVRRLVNKLLSRVATEHAQGLIYPLTVASKSTLLPRKEAASRVLAGLRKRRNTLVEQAALVSQELIRTSILWHEMWHTALEEASRLFYVNNDADGMLRTLEPLHAKMQA
;
A
#
# COMPACT_ATOMS: atom_id res chain seq x y z
N ALA A 1 -37.64 -0.43 -35.51
CA ALA A 1 -37.05 -1.23 -34.42
C ALA A 1 -35.85 -0.49 -33.84
N MET A 2 -35.62 -0.55 -32.53
CA MET A 2 -34.42 0.05 -31.93
C MET A 2 -33.18 -0.70 -32.45
N PRO A 3 -32.11 0.00 -32.90
CA PRO A 3 -30.87 -0.66 -33.32
C PRO A 3 -30.26 -1.47 -32.17
N LEU A 4 -29.79 -2.68 -32.46
CA LEU A 4 -29.22 -3.58 -31.45
C LEU A 4 -28.06 -2.93 -30.69
N ASP A 5 -27.20 -2.17 -31.37
CA ASP A 5 -26.08 -1.46 -30.75
C ASP A 5 -26.53 -0.40 -29.74
N LEU A 6 -27.60 0.33 -30.07
CA LEU A 6 -28.19 1.33 -29.17
C LEU A 6 -28.78 0.63 -27.94
N LEU A 7 -29.49 -0.48 -28.14
CA LEU A 7 -30.04 -1.30 -27.06
C LEU A 7 -28.95 -1.84 -26.13
N LEU A 8 -27.86 -2.38 -26.70
CA LEU A 8 -26.69 -2.86 -25.94
C LEU A 8 -26.04 -1.74 -25.13
N SER A 9 -25.88 -0.54 -25.72
CA SER A 9 -25.30 0.61 -25.01
C SER A 9 -26.13 1.01 -23.77
N ILE A 10 -27.46 1.03 -23.90
CA ILE A 10 -28.39 1.34 -22.80
C ILE A 10 -28.29 0.24 -21.73
N TRP A 11 -28.29 -1.02 -22.16
CA TRP A 11 -28.18 -2.19 -21.29
C TRP A 11 -26.85 -2.25 -20.53
N HIS A 12 -25.74 -1.86 -21.16
CA HIS A 12 -24.41 -1.71 -20.53
C HIS A 12 -24.39 -0.59 -19.49
N GLY A 13 -25.11 0.51 -19.74
CA GLY A 13 -25.29 1.58 -18.76
C GLY A 13 -26.09 1.11 -17.55
N ARG A 14 -27.27 0.54 -17.78
CA ARG A 14 -28.20 0.13 -16.72
C ARG A 14 -27.66 -0.97 -15.83
N ILE A 15 -26.96 -1.96 -16.38
CA ILE A 15 -26.43 -3.08 -15.58
C ILE A 15 -25.34 -2.65 -14.60
N LYS A 16 -24.65 -1.52 -14.84
CA LYS A 16 -23.67 -0.97 -13.90
C LYS A 16 -24.32 -0.41 -12.63
N LEU A 17 -25.59 -0.03 -12.70
CA LEU A 17 -26.38 0.47 -11.57
C LEU A 17 -26.97 -0.67 -10.73
N ALA A 18 -27.08 -1.86 -11.31
CA ALA A 18 -27.58 -3.04 -10.60
C ALA A 18 -26.58 -3.47 -9.51
N GLN A 19 -27.10 -4.07 -8.44
CA GLN A 19 -26.30 -4.68 -7.41
C GLN A 19 -25.38 -5.75 -8.02
N LYS A 20 -24.12 -5.81 -7.58
CA LYS A 20 -23.13 -6.79 -8.05
C LYS A 20 -23.33 -8.15 -7.39
N SER A 21 -24.51 -8.74 -7.59
CA SER A 21 -24.88 -10.09 -7.15
C SER A 21 -25.02 -10.99 -8.37
N VAL A 22 -24.64 -12.26 -8.21
CA VAL A 22 -24.78 -13.26 -9.28
C VAL A 22 -26.25 -13.49 -9.60
N ASP A 23 -27.12 -13.57 -8.59
CA ASP A 23 -28.54 -13.89 -8.82
C ASP A 23 -29.26 -12.74 -9.55
N VAL A 24 -29.05 -11.50 -9.10
CA VAL A 24 -29.61 -10.30 -9.76
C VAL A 24 -29.14 -10.18 -11.21
N TRP A 25 -27.85 -10.46 -11.46
CA TRP A 25 -27.33 -10.41 -12.83
C TRP A 25 -27.84 -11.56 -13.67
N PHE A 26 -28.01 -12.76 -13.10
CA PHE A 26 -28.57 -13.91 -13.78
C PHE A 26 -30.00 -13.61 -14.26
N ASP A 27 -30.86 -13.08 -13.38
CA ASP A 27 -32.26 -12.75 -13.75
C ASP A 27 -32.32 -11.73 -14.89
N ILE A 28 -31.51 -10.67 -14.80
CA ILE A 28 -31.43 -9.62 -15.82
C ILE A 28 -30.88 -10.20 -17.14
N LEU A 29 -29.86 -11.05 -17.07
CA LEU A 29 -29.18 -11.58 -18.25
C LEU A 29 -29.98 -12.71 -18.93
N SER A 30 -30.76 -13.49 -18.20
CA SER A 30 -31.67 -14.49 -18.77
C SER A 30 -32.70 -13.86 -19.71
N VAL A 31 -33.21 -12.66 -19.37
CA VAL A 31 -34.09 -11.90 -20.28
C VAL A 31 -33.31 -11.38 -21.48
N ARG A 32 -32.10 -10.86 -21.27
CA ARG A 32 -31.26 -10.33 -22.36
C ARG A 32 -30.73 -11.41 -23.30
N TYR A 33 -30.56 -12.64 -22.83
CA TYR A 33 -30.07 -13.77 -23.61
C TYR A 33 -30.89 -13.99 -24.88
N LEU A 34 -32.22 -13.76 -24.81
CA LEU A 34 -33.14 -13.88 -25.95
C LEU A 34 -32.80 -12.96 -27.14
N ALA A 35 -32.20 -11.80 -26.88
CA ALA A 35 -31.88 -10.79 -27.90
C ALA A 35 -30.37 -10.57 -28.07
N ALA A 36 -29.58 -10.84 -27.05
CA ALA A 36 -28.14 -10.63 -27.00
C ALA A 36 -27.46 -11.79 -26.24
N PRO A 37 -27.32 -12.96 -26.88
CA PRO A 37 -26.58 -14.09 -26.32
C PRO A 37 -25.08 -13.75 -26.15
N PRO A 38 -24.29 -14.59 -25.45
CA PRO A 38 -22.88 -14.34 -25.19
C PRO A 38 -22.03 -14.07 -26.44
N SER A 39 -22.36 -14.70 -27.57
CA SER A 39 -21.72 -14.46 -28.86
C SER A 39 -21.86 -13.02 -29.36
N VAL A 40 -22.96 -12.34 -28.98
CA VAL A 40 -23.28 -10.95 -29.37
C VAL A 40 -22.79 -9.96 -28.31
N ASP A 41 -23.07 -10.16 -27.02
CA ASP A 41 -22.64 -9.28 -25.91
C ASP A 41 -21.55 -9.91 -25.03
N SER A 42 -20.43 -10.30 -25.64
CA SER A 42 -19.32 -10.94 -24.91
C SER A 42 -18.84 -10.12 -23.71
N TYR A 43 -18.87 -8.79 -23.78
CA TYR A 43 -18.39 -7.92 -22.71
C TYR A 43 -19.17 -8.08 -21.39
N THR A 44 -20.50 -8.07 -21.45
CA THR A 44 -21.34 -8.18 -20.24
C THR A 44 -21.29 -9.59 -19.67
N TRP A 45 -21.38 -10.59 -20.53
CA TRP A 45 -21.34 -12.00 -20.14
C TRP A 45 -19.98 -12.40 -19.53
N LEU A 46 -18.86 -11.87 -20.02
CA LEU A 46 -17.55 -12.07 -19.37
C LEU A 46 -17.46 -11.42 -17.98
N LYS A 47 -18.11 -10.27 -17.74
CA LYS A 47 -18.18 -9.69 -16.39
C LYS A 47 -18.99 -10.55 -15.44
N PHE A 48 -20.13 -11.07 -15.93
CA PHE A 48 -20.95 -12.04 -15.20
C PHE A 48 -20.15 -13.30 -14.87
N GLY A 49 -19.47 -13.89 -15.86
CA GLY A 49 -18.58 -15.04 -15.65
C GLY A 49 -17.48 -14.77 -14.61
N ASN A 50 -16.89 -13.56 -14.58
CA ASN A 50 -15.92 -13.21 -13.53
C ASN A 50 -16.54 -13.13 -12.13
N MET A 51 -17.86 -12.87 -11.99
CA MET A 51 -18.58 -12.92 -10.73
C MET A 51 -18.92 -14.35 -10.34
N CYS A 52 -19.46 -15.15 -11.27
CA CYS A 52 -19.71 -16.58 -11.06
C CYS A 52 -18.44 -17.31 -10.60
N ARG A 53 -17.29 -17.01 -11.23
CA ARG A 53 -15.97 -17.55 -10.83
C ARG A 53 -15.59 -17.20 -9.39
N LYS A 54 -15.98 -16.04 -8.87
CA LYS A 54 -15.67 -15.65 -7.47
C LYS A 54 -16.57 -16.35 -6.46
N VAL A 55 -17.80 -16.68 -6.84
CA VAL A 55 -18.77 -17.38 -6.00
C VAL A 55 -18.58 -18.90 -6.05
N GLY A 56 -17.90 -19.42 -7.08
CA GLY A 56 -17.62 -20.84 -7.26
C GLY A 56 -18.56 -21.55 -8.25
N ARG A 57 -19.40 -20.80 -8.98
CA ARG A 57 -20.27 -21.36 -10.04
C ARG A 57 -19.47 -21.54 -11.34
N TYR A 58 -18.53 -22.49 -11.34
CA TYR A 58 -17.56 -22.67 -12.44
C TYR A 58 -18.17 -23.20 -13.74
N ALA A 59 -19.17 -24.09 -13.65
CA ALA A 59 -19.87 -24.64 -14.82
C ALA A 59 -20.48 -23.51 -15.68
N GLN A 60 -21.21 -22.58 -15.06
CA GLN A 60 -21.78 -21.42 -15.75
C GLN A 60 -20.73 -20.54 -16.44
N VAL A 61 -19.50 -20.47 -15.90
CA VAL A 61 -18.41 -19.74 -16.56
C VAL A 61 -17.92 -20.49 -17.79
N HIS A 62 -17.79 -21.82 -17.70
CA HIS A 62 -17.41 -22.67 -18.83
C HIS A 62 -18.46 -22.59 -19.94
N ASP A 63 -19.74 -22.72 -19.62
CA ASP A 63 -20.85 -22.60 -20.59
C ASP A 63 -20.82 -21.25 -21.32
N ILE A 64 -20.66 -20.14 -20.60
CA ILE A 64 -20.53 -18.80 -21.20
C ILE A 64 -19.32 -18.73 -22.14
N LEU A 65 -18.19 -19.34 -21.79
CA LEU A 65 -17.00 -19.34 -22.63
C LEU A 65 -17.20 -20.17 -23.90
N VAL A 66 -17.85 -21.34 -23.78
CA VAL A 66 -18.22 -22.18 -24.91
C VAL A 66 -19.18 -21.44 -25.84
N ASP A 67 -20.19 -20.76 -25.31
CA ASP A 67 -21.13 -19.95 -26.11
C ASP A 67 -20.45 -18.81 -26.87
N ILE A 68 -19.38 -18.23 -26.32
CA ILE A 68 -18.62 -17.13 -26.96
C ILE A 68 -17.64 -17.65 -28.02
N LEU A 69 -17.04 -18.81 -27.79
CA LEU A 69 -16.00 -19.39 -28.64
C LEU A 69 -16.56 -20.37 -29.69
N GLY A 70 -17.77 -20.90 -29.47
CA GLY A 70 -18.40 -21.92 -30.29
C GLY A 70 -17.80 -23.33 -30.13
N THR A 71 -16.76 -23.47 -29.31
CA THR A 71 -16.03 -24.73 -29.06
C THR A 71 -15.53 -24.77 -27.62
N ASP A 72 -15.19 -25.97 -27.12
CA ASP A 72 -14.62 -26.11 -25.79
C ASP A 72 -13.23 -25.43 -25.72
N PRO A 73 -13.04 -24.45 -24.81
CA PRO A 73 -11.75 -23.80 -24.62
C PRO A 73 -10.59 -24.75 -24.30
N ALA A 74 -10.87 -25.96 -23.80
CA ALA A 74 -9.86 -26.98 -23.52
C ALA A 74 -9.22 -27.57 -24.78
N LEU A 75 -9.91 -27.51 -25.93
CA LEU A 75 -9.45 -28.04 -27.21
C LEU A 75 -8.67 -27.01 -28.04
N LEU A 76 -8.72 -25.73 -27.65
CA LEU A 76 -8.11 -24.64 -28.39
C LEU A 76 -6.64 -24.43 -28.03
N SER A 77 -5.83 -24.11 -29.03
CA SER A 77 -4.43 -23.70 -28.82
C SER A 77 -4.33 -22.29 -28.21
N SER A 78 -3.18 -21.96 -27.62
CA SER A 78 -2.90 -20.61 -27.10
C SER A 78 -3.06 -19.51 -28.17
N GLU A 79 -2.81 -19.84 -29.45
CA GLU A 79 -2.96 -18.93 -30.58
C GLU A 79 -4.43 -18.65 -30.91
N GLN A 80 -5.28 -19.68 -30.86
CA GLN A 80 -6.72 -19.53 -31.08
C GLN A 80 -7.37 -18.75 -29.92
N LEU A 81 -6.93 -18.99 -28.68
CA LEU A 81 -7.38 -18.21 -27.52
C LEU A 81 -6.94 -16.74 -27.60
N ALA A 82 -5.81 -16.46 -28.26
CA ALA A 82 -5.27 -15.11 -28.45
C ALA A 82 -6.07 -14.27 -29.45
N GLU A 83 -6.92 -14.86 -30.30
CA GLU A 83 -7.80 -14.12 -31.22
C GLU A 83 -8.84 -13.26 -30.48
N LYS A 84 -9.33 -13.75 -29.33
CA LYS A 84 -10.22 -13.01 -28.41
C LYS A 84 -9.56 -12.87 -27.04
N PRO A 85 -8.63 -11.90 -26.86
CA PRO A 85 -7.78 -11.82 -25.66
C PRO A 85 -8.52 -11.74 -24.33
N THR A 86 -9.68 -11.07 -24.31
CA THR A 86 -10.51 -10.93 -23.09
C THR A 86 -11.12 -12.27 -22.67
N VAL A 87 -11.52 -13.09 -23.64
CA VAL A 87 -12.13 -14.41 -23.45
C VAL A 87 -11.07 -15.43 -23.02
N GLY A 88 -9.94 -15.47 -23.75
CA GLY A 88 -8.78 -16.29 -23.37
C GLY A 88 -8.31 -15.98 -21.94
N TYR A 89 -8.18 -14.70 -21.58
CA TYR A 89 -7.80 -14.31 -20.22
C TYR A 89 -8.82 -14.72 -19.14
N THR A 90 -10.12 -14.77 -19.45
CA THR A 90 -11.12 -15.29 -18.50
C THR A 90 -11.06 -16.80 -18.35
N TYR A 91 -10.80 -17.53 -19.43
CA TYR A 91 -10.59 -18.98 -19.38
C TYR A 91 -9.35 -19.34 -18.56
N LEU A 92 -8.22 -18.66 -18.77
CA LEU A 92 -7.01 -18.87 -17.98
C LEU A 92 -7.23 -18.62 -16.48
N LYS A 93 -8.07 -17.65 -16.11
CA LYS A 93 -8.47 -17.44 -14.71
C LYS A 93 -9.34 -18.57 -14.17
N LEU A 94 -10.18 -19.17 -15.01
CA LEU A 94 -11.01 -20.31 -14.65
C LEU A 94 -10.13 -21.52 -14.36
N LEU A 95 -9.17 -21.83 -15.24
CA LEU A 95 -8.17 -22.90 -15.03
C LEU A 95 -7.43 -22.72 -13.71
N TRP A 96 -6.99 -21.50 -13.40
CA TRP A 96 -6.37 -21.19 -12.11
C TRP A 96 -7.27 -21.51 -10.91
N THR A 97 -8.55 -21.14 -10.97
CA THR A 97 -9.51 -21.40 -9.88
C THR A 97 -9.90 -22.87 -9.75
N LEU A 98 -9.82 -23.65 -10.84
CA LEU A 98 -10.06 -25.09 -10.83
C LEU A 98 -8.89 -25.91 -10.26
N GLY A 99 -7.79 -25.25 -9.85
CA GLY A 99 -6.63 -25.92 -9.23
C GLY A 99 -5.54 -26.33 -10.22
N ARG A 100 -5.78 -26.23 -11.54
CA ARG A 100 -4.78 -26.49 -12.61
C ARG A 100 -3.81 -25.32 -12.78
N LYS A 101 -3.12 -24.96 -11.69
CA LYS A 101 -2.32 -23.73 -11.59
C LYS A 101 -1.08 -23.75 -12.49
N ALA A 102 -0.38 -24.88 -12.59
CA ALA A 102 0.81 -25.02 -13.44
C ALA A 102 0.46 -24.83 -14.92
N ASP A 103 -0.58 -25.53 -15.41
CA ASP A 103 -1.11 -25.38 -16.77
C ASP A 103 -1.52 -23.93 -17.06
N ALA A 104 -2.21 -23.28 -16.11
CA ALA A 104 -2.66 -21.90 -16.27
C ALA A 104 -1.48 -20.93 -16.42
N VAL A 105 -0.35 -21.16 -15.73
CA VAL A 105 0.86 -20.33 -15.86
C VAL A 105 1.60 -20.59 -17.16
N ALA A 106 1.75 -21.86 -17.56
CA ALA A 106 2.38 -22.23 -18.83
C ALA A 106 1.60 -21.63 -20.01
N GLN A 107 0.28 -21.82 -20.03
CA GLN A 107 -0.58 -21.24 -21.06
C GLN A 107 -0.60 -19.72 -21.02
N LEU A 108 -0.61 -19.08 -19.83
CA LEU A 108 -0.58 -17.62 -19.74
C LEU A 108 0.76 -17.05 -20.23
N SER A 109 1.89 -17.74 -20.00
CA SER A 109 3.20 -17.33 -20.51
C SER A 109 3.22 -17.27 -22.03
N CYS A 110 2.73 -18.34 -22.68
CA CYS A 110 2.60 -18.43 -24.14
C CYS A 110 1.56 -17.43 -24.68
N PHE A 111 0.41 -17.31 -24.03
CA PHE A 111 -0.64 -16.37 -24.40
C PHE A 111 -0.13 -14.93 -24.41
N VAL A 112 0.68 -14.55 -23.42
CA VAL A 112 1.17 -13.19 -23.30
C VAL A 112 2.17 -12.84 -24.39
N SER A 113 3.00 -13.77 -24.88
CA SER A 113 3.90 -13.48 -26.02
C SER A 113 3.13 -13.28 -27.33
N ILE A 114 2.09 -14.08 -27.58
CA ILE A 114 1.28 -14.02 -28.81
C ILE A 114 0.41 -12.76 -28.86
N VAL A 115 -0.12 -12.33 -27.71
CA VAL A 115 -1.12 -11.25 -27.63
C VAL A 115 -0.47 -9.85 -27.67
N GLN A 116 0.87 -9.75 -27.61
CA GLN A 116 1.59 -8.46 -27.59
C GLN A 116 1.17 -7.53 -28.75
N ASP A 117 1.00 -8.08 -29.96
CA ASP A 117 0.70 -7.29 -31.16
C ASP A 117 -0.80 -7.12 -31.41
N LYS A 118 -1.65 -7.92 -30.76
CA LYS A 118 -3.09 -8.02 -31.09
C LYS A 118 -4.02 -7.28 -30.13
N ALA A 119 -3.55 -6.91 -28.93
CA ALA A 119 -4.41 -6.35 -27.89
C ALA A 119 -3.95 -4.98 -27.38
N HIS A 120 -4.90 -4.26 -26.78
CA HIS A 120 -4.58 -2.98 -26.14
C HIS A 120 -3.56 -3.19 -24.99
N PRO A 121 -2.52 -2.33 -24.86
CA PRO A 121 -1.45 -2.45 -23.85
C PRO A 121 -1.96 -2.64 -22.41
N LYS A 122 -3.01 -1.92 -22.01
CA LYS A 122 -3.67 -2.07 -20.70
C LYS A 122 -4.25 -3.47 -20.42
N THR A 123 -4.65 -4.22 -21.44
CA THR A 123 -5.14 -5.60 -21.28
C THR A 123 -3.96 -6.55 -21.14
N ILE A 124 -2.93 -6.37 -21.96
CA ILE A 124 -1.68 -7.15 -21.90
C ILE A 124 -0.99 -6.95 -20.54
N GLY A 125 -0.93 -5.71 -20.05
CA GLY A 125 -0.39 -5.40 -18.72
C GLY A 125 -1.16 -6.07 -17.57
N LYS A 126 -2.47 -6.32 -17.71
CA LYS A 126 -3.24 -7.12 -16.74
C LYS A 126 -2.88 -8.61 -16.79
N CYS A 127 -2.55 -9.13 -17.96
CA CYS A 127 -2.09 -10.51 -18.16
C CYS A 127 -0.69 -10.69 -17.58
N TRP A 128 0.29 -9.86 -17.94
CA TRP A 128 1.63 -9.85 -17.34
C TRP A 128 1.60 -9.74 -15.81
N ARG A 129 0.81 -8.81 -15.28
CA ARG A 129 0.66 -8.66 -13.83
C ARG A 129 0.13 -9.94 -13.19
N ARG A 130 -0.81 -10.62 -13.87
CA ARG A 130 -1.38 -11.87 -13.37
C ARG A 130 -0.38 -13.02 -13.44
N LEU A 131 0.41 -13.08 -14.52
CA LEU A 131 1.47 -14.07 -14.71
C LEU A 131 2.48 -13.98 -13.57
N GLY A 132 3.02 -12.79 -13.28
CA GLY A 132 3.95 -12.62 -12.16
C GLY A 132 3.33 -12.95 -10.79
N GLN A 133 2.06 -12.60 -10.56
CA GLN A 133 1.34 -12.98 -9.34
C GLN A 133 1.18 -14.50 -9.20
N TRP A 134 0.90 -15.19 -10.31
CA TRP A 134 0.70 -16.64 -10.33
C TRP A 134 2.00 -17.41 -10.19
N GLN A 135 3.05 -16.99 -10.92
CA GLN A 135 4.40 -17.52 -10.76
C GLN A 135 4.84 -17.40 -9.30
N ARG A 136 4.68 -16.22 -8.68
CA ARG A 136 5.01 -16.06 -7.26
C ARG A 136 4.20 -17.00 -6.36
N SER A 137 2.90 -17.19 -6.62
CA SER A 137 2.07 -18.07 -5.78
C SER A 137 2.25 -19.58 -6.04
N LEU A 138 2.95 -19.96 -7.11
CA LEU A 138 3.34 -21.34 -7.39
C LEU A 138 4.64 -21.70 -6.70
N CYS A 139 5.56 -20.74 -6.56
CA CYS A 139 6.81 -20.96 -5.84
C CYS A 139 6.55 -20.97 -4.33
N ASP A 140 6.90 -22.08 -3.68
CA ASP A 140 6.96 -22.17 -2.23
C ASP A 140 8.11 -21.31 -1.68
N SER A 141 8.01 -20.90 -0.41
CA SER A 141 9.02 -20.01 0.20
C SER A 141 10.43 -20.60 0.23
N SER A 142 10.56 -21.93 0.15
CA SER A 142 11.83 -22.66 0.07
C SER A 142 12.44 -22.70 -1.34
N GLU A 143 11.66 -22.43 -2.39
CA GLU A 143 12.09 -22.48 -3.80
C GLU A 143 12.33 -21.08 -4.40
N LEU A 144 12.28 -20.03 -3.56
CA LEU A 144 12.50 -18.66 -3.97
C LEU A 144 13.99 -18.35 -4.12
N ASP A 145 14.57 -18.87 -5.19
CA ASP A 145 15.92 -18.54 -5.60
C ASP A 145 15.97 -17.21 -6.35
N GLU A 146 17.18 -16.67 -6.51
CA GLU A 146 17.43 -15.45 -7.27
C GLU A 146 16.88 -15.52 -8.71
N ALA A 147 16.98 -16.68 -9.36
CA ALA A 147 16.45 -16.88 -10.71
C ALA A 147 14.91 -16.82 -10.75
N ALA A 148 14.25 -17.34 -9.71
CA ALA A 148 12.80 -17.27 -9.58
C ALA A 148 12.33 -15.82 -9.39
N PHE A 149 12.98 -15.06 -8.50
CA PHE A 149 12.71 -13.64 -8.34
C PHE A 149 12.93 -12.87 -9.64
N THR A 150 14.01 -13.13 -10.36
CA THR A 150 14.31 -12.47 -11.63
C THR A 150 13.19 -12.72 -12.65
N THR A 151 12.72 -13.96 -12.78
CA THR A 151 11.64 -14.34 -13.72
C THR A 151 10.29 -13.69 -13.36
N ILE A 152 9.96 -13.64 -12.06
CA ILE A 152 8.74 -12.99 -11.59
C ILE A 152 8.82 -11.48 -11.83
N LEU A 153 9.98 -10.88 -11.53
CA LEU A 153 10.20 -9.44 -11.65
C LEU A 153 10.24 -8.97 -13.10
N THR A 154 10.79 -9.73 -14.04
CA THR A 154 10.74 -9.40 -15.48
C THR A 154 9.30 -9.38 -15.96
N SER A 155 8.50 -10.38 -15.57
CA SER A 155 7.08 -10.46 -15.90
C SER A 155 6.29 -9.27 -15.33
N LEU A 156 6.56 -8.87 -14.09
CA LEU A 156 5.92 -7.71 -13.46
C LEU A 156 6.43 -6.37 -14.01
N ARG A 157 7.70 -6.28 -14.43
CA ARG A 157 8.27 -5.09 -15.06
C ARG A 157 7.57 -4.80 -16.39
N HIS A 158 7.38 -5.81 -17.24
CA HIS A 158 6.58 -5.66 -18.45
C HIS A 158 5.16 -5.17 -18.15
N ALA A 159 4.55 -5.63 -17.05
CA ALA A 159 3.24 -5.13 -16.62
C ALA A 159 3.25 -3.64 -16.28
N THR A 160 4.32 -3.14 -15.66
CA THR A 160 4.46 -1.71 -15.31
C THR A 160 4.73 -0.83 -16.53
N GLU A 161 5.54 -1.31 -17.49
CA GLU A 161 5.87 -0.60 -18.73
C GLU A 161 4.63 -0.46 -19.64
N LEU A 162 3.84 -1.52 -19.79
CA LEU A 162 2.61 -1.53 -20.59
C LEU A 162 1.42 -0.82 -19.91
N SER A 163 1.49 -0.56 -18.61
CA SER A 163 0.39 0.03 -17.83
C SER A 163 0.92 0.95 -16.72
N PRO A 164 1.51 2.10 -17.07
CA PRO A 164 2.17 3.00 -16.12
C PRO A 164 1.20 3.64 -15.11
N ASP A 165 -0.10 3.71 -15.42
CA ASP A 165 -1.15 4.28 -14.56
C ASP A 165 -1.79 3.24 -13.62
N SER A 166 -1.36 1.98 -13.70
CA SER A 166 -1.99 0.90 -12.94
C SER A 166 -1.37 0.76 -11.55
N TYR A 167 -2.08 1.25 -10.53
CA TYR A 167 -1.73 1.02 -9.12
C TYR A 167 -1.37 -0.45 -8.84
N LYS A 168 -2.21 -1.38 -9.32
CA LYS A 168 -2.07 -2.81 -9.03
C LYS A 168 -0.79 -3.41 -9.62
N ALA A 169 -0.30 -2.88 -10.75
CA ALA A 169 0.92 -3.35 -11.39
C ALA A 169 2.14 -2.91 -10.56
N TRP A 170 2.23 -1.61 -10.26
CA TRP A 170 3.29 -1.05 -9.43
C TRP A 170 3.33 -1.64 -8.03
N HIS A 171 2.16 -1.84 -7.40
CA HIS A 171 2.07 -2.49 -6.10
C HIS A 171 2.60 -3.93 -6.15
N ALA A 172 2.19 -4.74 -7.13
CA ALA A 172 2.67 -6.11 -7.26
C ALA A 172 4.19 -6.17 -7.48
N TYR A 173 4.71 -5.28 -8.34
CA TYR A 173 6.15 -5.16 -8.60
C TYR A 173 6.92 -4.77 -7.33
N ALA A 174 6.44 -3.75 -6.59
CA ALA A 174 7.07 -3.30 -5.35
C ALA A 174 7.07 -4.39 -4.27
N MET A 175 5.97 -5.13 -4.16
CA MET A 175 5.82 -6.22 -3.19
C MET A 175 6.82 -7.35 -3.40
N VAL A 176 7.01 -7.80 -4.65
CA VAL A 176 7.98 -8.87 -4.93
C VAL A 176 9.42 -8.40 -4.68
N ASN A 177 9.75 -7.16 -5.04
CA ASN A 177 11.07 -6.61 -4.70
C ASN A 177 11.26 -6.50 -3.18
N PHE A 178 10.26 -6.03 -2.45
CA PHE A 178 10.31 -5.92 -0.98
C PHE A 178 10.51 -7.29 -0.30
N GLU A 179 9.85 -8.31 -0.83
CA GLU A 179 10.02 -9.69 -0.39
C GLU A 179 11.42 -10.22 -0.70
N ALA A 180 11.95 -9.97 -1.90
CA ALA A 180 13.32 -10.33 -2.27
C ALA A 180 14.36 -9.68 -1.34
N VAL A 181 14.17 -8.42 -0.95
CA VAL A 181 15.03 -7.74 0.06
C VAL A 181 15.02 -8.46 1.41
N SER A 182 13.91 -9.09 1.77
CA SER A 182 13.74 -9.75 3.07
C SER A 182 14.25 -11.20 3.06
N HIS A 183 14.14 -11.88 1.93
CA HIS A 183 14.59 -13.27 1.73
C HIS A 183 16.09 -13.39 1.48
N MET A 184 16.70 -12.43 0.78
CA MET A 184 18.11 -12.49 0.41
C MET A 184 19.03 -11.99 1.52
N PRO A 185 20.30 -12.48 1.56
CA PRO A 185 21.34 -11.88 2.39
C PRO A 185 21.49 -10.38 2.14
N TYR A 186 21.98 -9.63 3.13
CA TYR A 186 22.02 -8.17 3.07
C TYR A 186 22.67 -7.61 1.80
N THR A 187 23.79 -8.20 1.35
CA THR A 187 24.54 -7.77 0.15
C THR A 187 23.73 -7.95 -1.12
N ASP A 188 23.10 -9.11 -1.30
CA ASP A 188 22.34 -9.43 -2.51
C ASP A 188 20.96 -8.77 -2.51
N GLY A 189 20.39 -8.51 -1.33
CA GLY A 189 19.14 -7.80 -1.16
C GLY A 189 19.20 -6.34 -1.62
N LEU A 190 20.38 -5.70 -1.59
CA LEU A 190 20.53 -4.28 -1.94
C LEU A 190 20.06 -3.96 -3.37
N LYS A 191 20.24 -4.88 -4.32
CA LYS A 191 19.81 -4.68 -5.73
C LYS A 191 18.30 -4.54 -5.89
N TYR A 192 17.52 -5.05 -4.94
CA TYR A 192 16.06 -5.00 -4.96
C TYR A 192 15.48 -3.80 -4.19
N VAL A 193 16.28 -3.12 -3.36
CA VAL A 193 15.79 -2.02 -2.50
C VAL A 193 15.33 -0.82 -3.35
N VAL A 194 16.16 -0.36 -4.28
CA VAL A 194 15.83 0.82 -5.11
C VAL A 194 14.61 0.55 -6.02
N PRO A 195 14.52 -0.61 -6.72
CA PRO A 195 13.29 -0.98 -7.43
C PRO A 195 12.04 -1.05 -6.54
N ALA A 196 12.15 -1.58 -5.32
CA ALA A 196 11.04 -1.62 -4.37
C ALA A 196 10.58 -0.21 -3.99
N VAL A 197 11.50 0.69 -3.66
CA VAL A 197 11.20 2.10 -3.33
C VAL A 197 10.53 2.81 -4.50
N HIS A 198 11.06 2.67 -5.72
CA HIS A 198 10.45 3.26 -6.91
C HIS A 198 9.04 2.71 -7.17
N GLY A 199 8.86 1.39 -7.04
CA GLY A 199 7.57 0.74 -7.17
C GLY A 199 6.56 1.24 -6.14
N PHE A 200 6.97 1.35 -4.87
CA PHE A 200 6.10 1.89 -3.83
C PHE A 200 5.75 3.36 -4.09
N ASN A 201 6.71 4.21 -4.48
CA ASN A 201 6.44 5.61 -4.81
C ASN A 201 5.35 5.75 -5.87
N ARG A 202 5.44 4.98 -6.97
CA ARG A 202 4.43 4.96 -8.04
C ARG A 202 3.10 4.39 -7.55
N SER A 203 3.13 3.31 -6.77
CA SER A 203 1.91 2.71 -6.23
C SER A 203 1.17 3.68 -5.29
N ILE A 204 1.89 4.41 -4.44
CA ILE A 204 1.31 5.37 -3.50
C ILE A 204 0.74 6.57 -4.25
N ALA A 205 1.47 7.10 -5.23
CA ALA A 205 1.01 8.22 -6.05
C ALA A 205 -0.29 7.90 -6.80
N LEU A 206 -0.49 6.64 -7.21
CA LEU A 206 -1.69 6.19 -7.92
C LEU A 206 -2.81 5.66 -7.00
N GLY A 207 -2.45 5.18 -5.80
CA GLY A 207 -3.32 4.38 -4.94
C GLY A 207 -3.85 5.15 -3.73
N ARG A 208 -4.84 6.03 -3.92
CA ARG A 208 -5.37 6.90 -2.84
C ARG A 208 -5.87 6.14 -1.60
N GLU A 209 -6.69 5.11 -1.76
CA GLU A 209 -7.34 4.41 -0.62
C GLU A 209 -6.47 3.35 0.07
N ARG A 210 -5.44 2.83 -0.61
CA ARG A 210 -4.57 1.75 -0.11
C ARG A 210 -3.15 2.21 0.16
N ALA A 211 -2.92 3.52 0.12
CA ALA A 211 -1.61 4.14 0.28
C ALA A 211 -0.95 3.79 1.61
N LEU A 212 -1.71 3.61 2.71
CA LEU A 212 -1.13 3.44 4.05
C LEU A 212 -0.17 2.25 4.14
N GLN A 213 -0.58 1.07 3.69
CA GLN A 213 0.26 -0.13 3.76
C GLN A 213 1.52 0.01 2.92
N ASP A 214 1.39 0.57 1.72
CA ASP A 214 2.52 0.78 0.80
C ASP A 214 3.46 1.87 1.35
N THR A 215 2.92 2.90 2.00
CA THR A 215 3.70 3.96 2.66
C THR A 215 4.48 3.41 3.84
N LEU A 216 3.87 2.57 4.68
CA LEU A 216 4.59 1.94 5.80
C LEU A 216 5.74 1.06 5.32
N ARG A 217 5.55 0.28 4.25
CA ARG A 217 6.63 -0.53 3.64
C ARG A 217 7.75 0.34 3.07
N LEU A 218 7.39 1.45 2.40
CA LEU A 218 8.34 2.46 1.95
C LEU A 218 9.16 3.03 3.11
N LEU A 219 8.52 3.37 4.24
CA LEU A 219 9.22 3.85 5.44
C LEU A 219 10.15 2.79 6.02
N THR A 220 9.74 1.51 6.03
CA THR A 220 10.60 0.41 6.47
C THR A 220 11.87 0.32 5.64
N LEU A 221 11.76 0.34 4.30
CA LEU A 221 12.92 0.33 3.41
C LEU A 221 13.79 1.58 3.60
N TRP A 222 13.17 2.75 3.66
CA TRP A 222 13.88 4.01 3.82
C TRP A 222 14.64 4.08 5.14
N PHE A 223 14.05 3.70 6.27
CA PHE A 223 14.73 3.79 7.55
C PHE A 223 15.80 2.70 7.75
N LYS A 224 15.67 1.54 7.09
CA LYS A 224 16.67 0.47 7.14
C LYS A 224 17.85 0.72 6.20
N TYR A 225 17.58 1.15 4.97
CA TYR A 225 18.59 1.27 3.90
C TYR A 225 18.90 2.72 3.48
N GLY A 226 18.32 3.71 4.15
CA GLY A 226 18.45 5.12 3.79
C GLY A 226 19.84 5.74 3.96
N ALA A 227 20.84 4.98 4.40
CA ALA A 227 22.24 5.39 4.32
C ALA A 227 22.78 5.30 2.86
N VAL A 228 22.19 4.45 2.03
CA VAL A 228 22.57 4.27 0.62
C VAL A 228 22.11 5.46 -0.22
N ALA A 229 23.00 6.06 -1.00
CA ALA A 229 22.73 7.26 -1.79
C ALA A 229 21.58 7.08 -2.80
N GLN A 230 21.57 5.96 -3.54
CA GLN A 230 20.51 5.66 -4.51
C GLN A 230 19.13 5.54 -3.87
N VAL A 231 19.05 5.05 -2.63
CA VAL A 231 17.78 4.96 -1.87
C VAL A 231 17.31 6.36 -1.47
N GLN A 232 18.23 7.25 -1.07
CA GLN A 232 17.89 8.62 -0.71
C GLN A 232 17.33 9.40 -1.89
N GLU A 233 17.95 9.27 -3.06
CA GLU A 233 17.49 9.90 -4.29
C GLU A 233 16.08 9.42 -4.67
N ALA A 234 15.85 8.10 -4.65
CA ALA A 234 14.56 7.52 -4.94
C ALA A 234 13.47 7.97 -3.93
N VAL A 235 13.79 8.03 -2.63
CA VAL A 235 12.85 8.53 -1.61
C VAL A 235 12.59 10.02 -1.78
N GLN A 236 13.60 10.82 -2.12
CA GLN A 236 13.43 12.25 -2.36
C GLN A 236 12.48 12.52 -3.54
N ALA A 237 12.63 11.79 -4.64
CA ALA A 237 11.69 11.86 -5.76
C ALA A 237 10.26 11.44 -5.34
N GLY A 238 10.14 10.43 -4.47
CA GLY A 238 8.85 10.04 -3.88
C GLY A 238 8.20 11.15 -3.05
N ILE A 239 8.98 11.83 -2.20
CA ILE A 239 8.52 12.96 -1.39
C ILE A 239 8.01 14.12 -2.28
N GLU A 240 8.59 14.33 -3.45
CA GLU A 240 8.19 15.41 -4.36
C GLU A 240 6.95 15.06 -5.21
N THR A 241 6.75 13.77 -5.51
CA THR A 241 5.65 13.29 -6.37
C THR A 241 4.38 12.87 -5.63
N ILE A 242 4.51 12.33 -4.40
CA ILE A 242 3.38 11.84 -3.61
C ILE A 242 2.63 13.03 -2.98
N ALA A 243 1.30 12.98 -3.03
CA ALA A 243 0.43 13.97 -2.40
C ALA A 243 0.71 14.10 -0.90
N ILE A 244 0.72 15.33 -0.40
CA ILE A 244 1.12 15.63 0.98
C ILE A 244 0.19 14.98 2.03
N ASP A 245 -1.10 14.81 1.70
CA ASP A 245 -2.11 14.16 2.53
C ASP A 245 -1.73 12.71 2.91
N VAL A 246 -1.03 12.00 2.04
CA VAL A 246 -0.64 10.61 2.30
C VAL A 246 0.37 10.54 3.43
N TRP A 247 1.29 11.50 3.49
CA TRP A 247 2.31 11.57 4.54
C TRP A 247 1.72 11.89 5.90
N LEU A 248 0.55 12.55 5.94
CA LEU A 248 -0.15 12.84 7.19
C LEU A 248 -0.48 11.57 7.97
N LEU A 249 -0.88 10.51 7.26
CA LEU A 249 -1.24 9.21 7.86
C LEU A 249 -0.08 8.54 8.60
N VAL A 250 1.16 8.86 8.22
CA VAL A 250 2.38 8.27 8.77
C VAL A 250 3.22 9.25 9.59
N THR A 251 2.63 10.38 9.99
CA THR A 251 3.27 11.40 10.82
C THR A 251 3.86 10.82 12.12
N PRO A 252 3.20 9.90 12.87
CA PRO A 252 3.79 9.31 14.07
C PRO A 252 5.13 8.60 13.80
N GLN A 253 5.21 7.84 12.70
CA GLN A 253 6.41 7.10 12.30
C GLN A 253 7.54 8.04 11.86
N LEU A 254 7.20 9.14 11.16
CA LEU A 254 8.16 10.18 10.79
C LEU A 254 8.73 10.89 12.03
N ILE A 255 7.87 11.27 12.98
CA ILE A 255 8.29 11.94 14.22
C ILE A 255 9.12 11.02 15.11
N ALA A 256 8.82 9.72 15.16
CA ALA A 256 9.66 8.74 15.86
C ALA A 256 11.12 8.79 15.35
N ARG A 257 11.33 9.03 14.04
CA ARG A 257 12.65 9.08 13.40
C ARG A 257 13.22 10.49 13.18
N ILE A 258 12.62 11.53 13.77
CA ILE A 258 13.08 12.94 13.61
C ILE A 258 14.54 13.18 14.03
N HIS A 259 15.05 12.34 14.93
CA HIS A 259 16.40 12.39 15.51
C HIS A 259 17.27 11.19 15.08
N SER A 260 17.00 10.62 13.91
CA SER A 260 17.78 9.49 13.38
C SER A 260 19.29 9.76 13.40
N PRO A 261 20.14 8.77 13.75
CA PRO A 261 21.59 8.91 13.72
C PRO A 261 22.13 9.09 12.30
N SER A 262 21.44 8.52 11.30
CA SER A 262 21.78 8.70 9.89
C SER A 262 21.43 10.13 9.44
N MET A 263 22.46 10.94 9.22
CA MET A 263 22.31 12.34 8.80
C MET A 263 21.49 12.50 7.49
N PRO A 264 21.68 11.66 6.46
CA PRO A 264 20.84 11.75 5.26
C PRO A 264 19.35 11.49 5.52
N VAL A 265 19.02 10.44 6.28
CA VAL A 265 17.63 10.13 6.67
C VAL A 265 17.05 11.28 7.47
N ARG A 266 17.79 11.77 8.46
CA ARG A 266 17.37 12.90 9.30
C ARG A 266 17.08 14.15 8.48
N ARG A 267 17.92 14.49 7.49
CA ARG A 267 17.68 15.64 6.60
C ARG A 267 16.37 15.51 5.83
N LEU A 268 16.13 14.36 5.20
CA LEU A 268 14.90 14.11 4.43
C LEU A 268 13.65 14.07 5.31
N VAL A 269 13.71 13.47 6.50
CA VAL A 269 12.60 13.50 7.47
C VAL A 269 12.25 14.94 7.88
N ASN A 270 13.24 15.77 8.21
CA ASN A 270 13.00 17.17 8.58
C ASN A 270 12.44 17.97 7.40
N LYS A 271 12.93 17.75 6.16
CA LYS A 271 12.38 18.36 4.93
C LYS A 271 10.90 17.99 4.76
N LEU A 272 10.57 16.70 4.88
CA LEU A 272 9.21 16.21 4.75
C LEU A 272 8.28 16.76 5.84
N LEU A 273 8.66 16.66 7.12
CA LEU A 273 7.86 17.18 8.24
C LEU A 273 7.62 18.69 8.11
N SER A 274 8.61 19.44 7.63
CA SER A 274 8.45 20.87 7.36
C SER A 274 7.41 21.14 6.27
N ARG A 275 7.40 20.35 5.19
CA ARG A 275 6.37 20.44 4.13
C ARG A 275 4.98 20.05 4.62
N VAL A 276 4.87 18.97 5.40
CA VAL A 276 3.57 18.56 5.97
C VAL A 276 3.08 19.61 6.96
N ALA A 277 3.97 20.21 7.76
CA ALA A 277 3.60 21.26 8.71
C ALA A 277 3.11 22.54 8.01
N THR A 278 3.66 22.88 6.84
CA THR A 278 3.21 24.04 6.07
C THR A 278 1.80 23.86 5.52
N GLU A 279 1.44 22.66 5.04
CA GLU A 279 0.10 22.39 4.48
C GLU A 279 -0.89 22.01 5.60
N HIS A 280 -0.57 21.03 6.43
CA HIS A 280 -1.42 20.44 7.47
C HIS A 280 -0.92 20.70 8.90
N ALA A 281 -0.82 21.98 9.29
CA ALA A 281 -0.32 22.35 10.62
C ALA A 281 -1.08 21.68 11.78
N GLN A 282 -2.41 21.60 11.68
CA GLN A 282 -3.26 21.02 12.73
C GLN A 282 -2.93 19.55 13.01
N GLY A 283 -2.54 18.79 11.98
CA GLY A 283 -2.18 17.38 12.14
C GLY A 283 -0.81 17.18 12.80
N LEU A 284 0.07 18.18 12.75
CA LEU A 284 1.44 18.08 13.28
C LEU A 284 1.64 18.82 14.60
N ILE A 285 0.78 19.77 14.95
CA ILE A 285 1.01 20.64 16.09
C ILE A 285 1.14 19.88 17.40
N TYR A 286 0.22 18.97 17.71
CA TYR A 286 0.27 18.19 18.95
C TYR A 286 1.43 17.19 18.97
N PRO A 287 1.65 16.34 17.94
CA PRO A 287 2.79 15.44 17.92
C PRO A 287 4.15 16.17 18.03
N LEU A 288 4.31 17.33 17.39
CA LEU A 288 5.54 18.12 17.48
C LEU A 288 5.68 18.81 18.85
N THR A 289 4.58 19.30 19.43
CA THR A 289 4.60 19.91 20.77
C THR A 289 5.07 18.88 21.81
N VAL A 290 4.53 17.66 21.76
CA VAL A 290 4.99 16.55 22.61
C VAL A 290 6.46 16.24 22.36
N ALA A 291 6.90 16.15 21.10
CA ALA A 291 8.31 15.87 20.78
C ALA A 291 9.27 16.98 21.25
N SER A 292 8.82 18.24 21.34
CA SER A 292 9.62 19.38 21.82
C SER A 292 9.88 19.37 23.33
N LYS A 293 9.06 18.64 24.09
CA LYS A 293 9.23 18.43 25.54
C LYS A 293 10.00 17.15 25.89
N SER A 294 10.60 16.49 24.88
CA SER A 294 11.40 15.27 25.04
C SER A 294 12.62 15.48 25.95
N THR A 295 12.95 14.46 26.74
CA THR A 295 14.20 14.39 27.53
C THR A 295 15.44 14.25 26.64
N LEU A 296 15.31 13.55 25.50
CA LEU A 296 16.37 13.43 24.51
C LEU A 296 16.60 14.76 23.78
N LEU A 297 17.76 15.39 23.99
CA LEU A 297 18.11 16.69 23.42
C LEU A 297 18.03 16.73 21.88
N PRO A 298 18.57 15.75 21.11
CA PRO A 298 18.49 15.79 19.65
C PRO A 298 17.05 15.75 19.12
N ARG A 299 16.16 15.05 19.83
CA ARG A 299 14.73 14.97 19.51
C ARG A 299 14.04 16.30 19.80
N LYS A 300 14.30 16.87 20.97
CA LYS A 300 13.82 18.19 21.39
C LYS A 300 14.24 19.29 20.40
N GLU A 301 15.52 19.35 20.04
CA GLU A 301 16.05 20.34 19.09
C GLU A 301 15.46 20.19 17.69
N ALA A 302 15.34 18.97 17.17
CA ALA A 302 14.76 18.74 15.85
C ALA A 302 13.26 19.12 15.81
N ALA A 303 12.48 18.74 16.83
CA ALA A 303 11.07 19.13 16.92
C ALA A 303 10.91 20.65 17.08
N SER A 304 11.76 21.27 17.89
CA SER A 304 11.73 22.72 18.13
C SER A 304 12.07 23.52 16.87
N ARG A 305 12.98 23.02 16.02
CA ARG A 305 13.28 23.62 14.71
C ARG A 305 12.09 23.59 13.75
N VAL A 306 11.37 22.46 13.68
CA VAL A 306 10.16 22.36 12.84
C VAL A 306 9.05 23.29 13.36
N LEU A 307 8.83 23.33 14.69
CA LEU A 307 7.88 24.25 15.32
C LEU A 307 8.24 25.72 15.10
N ALA A 308 9.53 26.09 15.17
CA ALA A 308 9.98 27.44 14.89
C ALA A 308 9.69 27.84 13.43
N GLY A 309 9.84 26.91 12.48
CA GLY A 309 9.40 27.11 11.10
C GLY A 309 7.89 27.34 10.97
N LEU A 310 7.09 26.59 11.74
CA LEU A 310 5.64 26.73 11.77
C LEU A 310 5.18 28.06 12.40
N ARG A 311 5.83 28.50 13.50
CA ARG A 311 5.54 29.78 14.16
C ARG A 311 5.62 30.96 13.21
N LYS A 312 6.58 30.97 12.28
CA LYS A 312 6.72 32.04 11.29
C LYS A 312 5.48 32.25 10.41
N ARG A 313 4.68 31.20 10.19
CA ARG A 313 3.47 31.27 9.35
C ARG A 313 2.18 31.28 10.16
N ARG A 314 2.13 30.54 11.27
CA ARG A 314 0.93 30.29 12.08
C ARG A 314 1.23 30.45 13.57
N ASN A 315 1.75 31.61 13.97
CA ASN A 315 2.17 31.87 15.35
C ASN A 315 1.04 31.62 16.37
N THR A 316 -0.14 32.17 16.10
CA THR A 316 -1.32 32.04 16.98
C THR A 316 -1.67 30.58 17.26
N LEU A 317 -1.67 29.74 16.22
CA LEU A 317 -1.95 28.31 16.36
C LEU A 317 -0.91 27.60 17.25
N VAL A 318 0.38 27.92 17.06
CA VAL A 318 1.44 27.27 17.82
C VAL A 318 1.38 27.66 19.30
N GLU A 319 1.18 28.95 19.59
CA GLU A 319 1.09 29.43 20.97
C GLU A 319 -0.17 28.89 21.67
N GLN A 320 -1.32 28.88 20.99
CA GLN A 320 -2.56 28.28 21.52
C GLN A 320 -2.39 26.80 21.82
N ALA A 321 -1.82 26.02 20.89
CA ALA A 321 -1.62 24.60 21.10
C ALA A 321 -0.58 24.29 22.20
N ALA A 322 0.45 25.13 22.34
CA ALA A 322 1.41 25.02 23.43
C ALA A 322 0.76 25.26 24.80
N LEU A 323 -0.05 26.31 24.91
CA LEU A 323 -0.84 26.62 26.11
C LEU A 323 -1.77 25.45 26.46
N VAL A 324 -2.59 25.01 25.50
CA VAL A 324 -3.53 23.88 25.70
C VAL A 324 -2.78 22.60 26.10
N SER A 325 -1.66 22.29 25.44
CA SER A 325 -0.85 21.11 25.80
C SER A 325 -0.29 21.21 27.22
N GLN A 326 0.19 22.38 27.64
CA GLN A 326 0.72 22.59 28.98
C GLN A 326 -0.37 22.47 30.05
N GLU A 327 -1.51 23.13 29.83
CA GLU A 327 -2.61 23.10 30.77
C GLU A 327 -3.25 21.70 30.86
N LEU A 328 -3.41 20.99 29.75
CA LEU A 328 -3.90 19.60 29.78
C LEU A 328 -2.97 18.68 30.58
N ILE A 329 -1.65 18.84 30.46
CA ILE A 329 -0.70 18.08 31.29
C ILE A 329 -0.86 18.47 32.77
N ARG A 330 -1.00 19.75 33.07
CA ARG A 330 -1.17 20.26 34.44
C ARG A 330 -2.45 19.74 35.09
N THR A 331 -3.55 19.65 34.35
CA THR A 331 -4.84 19.15 34.87
C THR A 331 -4.94 17.63 34.88
N SER A 332 -4.06 16.91 34.17
CA SER A 332 -4.06 15.45 34.12
C SER A 332 -3.41 14.80 35.35
N ILE A 333 -2.53 15.52 36.06
CA ILE A 333 -1.89 15.03 37.29
C ILE A 333 -1.81 16.19 38.28
N LEU A 334 -2.64 16.13 39.32
CA LEU A 334 -2.72 17.14 40.35
C LEU A 334 -1.52 17.07 41.29
N TRP A 335 -1.19 18.18 41.95
CA TRP A 335 -0.03 18.25 42.84
C TRP A 335 -0.09 17.20 43.96
N HIS A 336 -1.26 16.99 44.58
CA HIS A 336 -1.40 15.99 45.63
C HIS A 336 -1.27 14.55 45.09
N GLU A 337 -1.71 14.27 43.87
CA GLU A 337 -1.53 12.96 43.23
C GLU A 337 -0.04 12.69 42.93
N MET A 338 0.69 13.71 42.45
CA MET A 338 2.14 13.65 42.26
C MET A 338 2.86 13.37 43.58
N TRP A 339 2.52 14.11 44.64
CA TRP A 339 3.09 13.94 45.97
C TRP A 339 2.77 12.59 46.58
N HIS A 340 1.52 12.13 46.47
CA HIS A 340 1.10 10.83 47.00
C HIS A 340 1.90 9.69 46.35
N THR A 341 1.96 9.67 45.01
CA THR A 341 2.70 8.64 44.26
C THR A 341 4.21 8.66 44.59
N ALA A 342 4.80 9.86 44.68
CA ALA A 342 6.22 9.99 44.96
C ALA A 342 6.57 9.66 46.43
N LEU A 343 5.69 9.97 47.39
CA LEU A 343 5.88 9.59 48.79
C LEU A 343 5.77 8.08 48.97
N GLU A 344 4.85 7.40 48.27
CA GLU A 344 4.79 5.94 48.26
C GLU A 344 6.09 5.34 47.73
N GLU A 345 6.59 5.79 46.57
CA GLU A 345 7.84 5.28 46.00
C GLU A 345 9.06 5.61 46.89
N ALA A 346 9.11 6.83 47.43
CA ALA A 346 10.16 7.25 48.37
C ALA A 346 10.14 6.40 49.65
N SER A 347 8.96 6.09 50.19
CA SER A 347 8.82 5.22 51.36
C SER A 347 9.30 3.79 51.06
N ARG A 348 9.01 3.26 49.86
CA ARG A 348 9.49 1.97 49.41
C ARG A 348 11.01 1.94 49.28
N LEU A 349 11.60 2.95 48.65
CA LEU A 349 13.06 3.06 48.51
C LEU A 349 13.76 3.13 49.87
N PHE A 350 13.22 3.90 50.81
CA PHE A 350 13.81 4.07 52.13
C PHE A 350 13.63 2.84 53.03
N TYR A 351 12.39 2.35 53.21
CA TYR A 351 12.09 1.30 54.18
C TYR A 351 12.34 -0.13 53.65
N VAL A 352 12.15 -0.38 52.35
CA VAL A 352 12.30 -1.73 51.77
C VAL A 352 13.70 -1.91 51.19
N ASN A 353 14.18 -0.94 50.42
CA ASN A 353 15.46 -1.05 49.71
C ASN A 353 16.64 -0.45 50.48
N ASN A 354 16.39 0.23 51.60
CA ASN A 354 17.40 0.93 52.40
C ASN A 354 18.24 1.95 51.56
N ASP A 355 17.62 2.53 50.54
CA ASP A 355 18.23 3.48 49.60
C ASP A 355 17.78 4.91 49.90
N ALA A 356 18.48 5.56 50.83
CA ALA A 356 18.21 6.94 51.23
C ALA A 356 18.50 7.95 50.10
N ASP A 357 19.51 7.70 49.27
CA ASP A 357 19.84 8.57 48.15
C ASP A 357 18.78 8.49 47.04
N GLY A 358 18.26 7.29 46.75
CA GLY A 358 17.15 7.09 45.82
C GLY A 358 15.86 7.80 46.27
N MET A 359 15.57 7.75 47.57
CA MET A 359 14.46 8.48 48.17
C MET A 359 14.61 10.00 47.92
N LEU A 360 15.78 10.58 48.23
CA LEU A 360 16.03 12.01 48.02
C LEU A 360 15.90 12.42 46.54
N ARG A 361 16.47 11.63 45.62
CA ARG A 361 16.36 11.87 44.17
C ARG A 361 14.91 11.85 43.66
N THR A 362 14.02 11.13 44.35
CA THR A 362 12.60 11.05 43.99
C THR A 362 11.82 12.28 44.46
N LEU A 363 12.14 12.80 45.65
CA LEU A 363 11.42 13.93 46.27
C LEU A 363 11.96 15.31 45.84
N GLU A 364 13.25 15.42 45.56
CA GLU A 364 13.91 16.69 45.20
C GLU A 364 13.24 17.42 44.01
N PRO A 365 12.88 16.75 42.89
CA PRO A 365 12.18 17.39 41.79
C PRO A 365 10.79 17.96 42.17
N LEU A 366 10.10 17.34 43.14
CA LEU A 366 8.80 17.82 43.61
C LEU A 366 8.94 19.05 44.51
N HIS A 367 9.94 19.07 45.38
CA HIS A 367 10.27 20.26 46.17
C HIS A 367 10.63 21.44 45.28
N ALA A 368 11.47 21.22 44.25
CA ALA A 368 11.79 22.25 43.26
C ALA A 368 10.54 22.77 42.54
N LYS A 369 9.57 21.90 42.25
CA LYS A 369 8.31 22.27 41.59
C LYS A 369 7.36 23.09 42.48
N MET A 370 7.49 23.02 43.80
CA MET A 370 6.72 23.86 44.72
C MET A 370 7.32 25.27 44.91
N GLN A 371 8.62 25.42 44.65
CA GLN A 371 9.32 26.68 44.78
C GLN A 371 9.25 27.55 43.51
N ALA A 372 8.97 26.93 42.36
CA ALA A 372 8.76 27.57 41.06
C ALA A 372 7.29 27.90 40.82
#